data_AF-A0A6I7QY44-F1
#
_entry.id   AF-A0A6I7QY44-F1
#
_cell.length_a   1.000
_cell.length_b   1.000
_cell.length_c   1.000
_cell.angle_alpha   90.00
_cell.angle_beta   90.00
_cell.angle_gamma   90.00
#
_symmetry.space_group_name_H-M   'P 1'
#
loop_
_entity.id
_entity.type
_entity.pdbx_description
1 polymer ?
#
loop_
_entity_poly.entity_id
_entity_poly.type
_entity_poly.pdbx_seq_one_letter_code
_entity_poly.pdbx_strand_id
1 'polypeptide(L)'
;MPDMVAAGGGNNSLLPFDSARLDPARIEKDIERIATFSETPPEVGYSRPTFSSPWGAARDYVIDQVRSCGAAVRIDAFGNVHARPGDRTWEEPLWLCGSHIDSVPSGGKYDGVSGVVCALELLRVGAPLELVIFAEEEGTTFGLGMLGSRGWVGSVTAEDLDRVRNCRGESYLEAGRAYGVEATRMQSELIDPSRYLGFLEVHPEQGLSLWNRGVSAAAVNRINGRRQYRVLLEGQGNHAGSTRMQERHDALAGAARAITAVEELGQDLARRLDYTVMTVGRIDVATNAINVIARRVDFSVDFRAQEERILEEGDRLLREALREIGEARGLAVTVERTEKHSPVPLDEDLVARLHGAAGAAGITLEEVPSGALHDAAIVAPHVPTAMVFIASREGISHDPAEYSRVKDIADATTLIGRVLAGEGGALTLRELNSLDRNRFVRICGGFYENSPWIVEKVWEQRPFPTVEALHRACSTVVEGADEEAQVALIRAHPDLVGRLAREGGLTRESTAEQAAAGLDVVSEAEARNFERLNREYRDRFEFPFVICARENRKEAILAAFPERLRKSRREEIGTALREIGKIALLRMHDRVTESGPTGGTP
;
A
#
# COMPACT_ATOMS: atom_id res chain seq x y z
N MET A 1 38.96 22.19 -31.11
CA MET A 1 39.52 21.06 -31.89
C MET A 1 41.01 20.99 -31.61
N PRO A 2 41.63 19.81 -31.40
CA PRO A 2 41.10 18.43 -31.25
C PRO A 2 41.46 17.86 -29.84
N ASP A 3 41.12 16.66 -29.37
CA ASP A 3 40.31 15.53 -29.84
C ASP A 3 39.81 14.72 -28.62
N MET A 4 38.62 14.14 -28.78
CA MET A 4 37.93 13.23 -27.86
C MET A 4 38.65 11.88 -27.72
N VAL A 5 38.76 11.38 -26.48
CA VAL A 5 38.93 9.93 -26.20
C VAL A 5 37.74 9.46 -25.39
N ALA A 6 37.14 8.37 -25.88
CA ALA A 6 35.87 7.80 -25.48
C ALA A 6 35.80 7.40 -23.99
N ALA A 7 34.70 7.78 -23.34
CA ALA A 7 34.25 7.22 -22.09
C ALA A 7 33.77 5.78 -22.34
N GLY A 8 34.46 4.82 -21.74
CA GLY A 8 34.07 3.42 -21.74
C GLY A 8 32.76 3.22 -20.98
N GLY A 9 31.86 2.42 -21.57
CA GLY A 9 30.63 1.99 -20.94
C GLY A 9 30.92 1.24 -19.64
N GLY A 10 30.49 1.82 -18.53
CA GLY A 10 30.44 1.17 -17.23
C GLY A 10 29.42 0.04 -17.28
N ASN A 11 29.91 -1.18 -17.31
CA ASN A 11 29.14 -2.39 -17.09
C ASN A 11 28.60 -2.34 -15.65
N ASN A 12 27.33 -1.98 -15.47
CA ASN A 12 26.65 -1.92 -14.17
C ASN A 12 26.29 -3.34 -13.70
N SER A 13 27.30 -4.18 -13.48
CA SER A 13 27.11 -5.47 -12.83
C SER A 13 26.89 -5.20 -11.34
N LEU A 14 25.63 -5.16 -10.92
CA LEU A 14 25.26 -5.26 -9.51
C LEU A 14 25.97 -6.50 -8.94
N LEU A 15 26.83 -6.32 -7.94
CA LEU A 15 27.41 -7.44 -7.21
C LEU A 15 26.24 -8.28 -6.62
N PRO A 16 26.30 -9.62 -6.67
CA PRO A 16 25.26 -10.45 -6.09
C PRO A 16 25.13 -10.14 -4.59
N PHE A 17 23.89 -10.05 -4.10
CA PHE A 17 23.61 -9.84 -2.68
C PHE A 17 24.08 -11.05 -1.89
N ASP A 18 25.11 -10.84 -1.08
CA ASP A 18 25.61 -11.87 -0.19
C ASP A 18 24.88 -11.81 1.15
N SER A 19 23.83 -12.63 1.28
CA SER A 19 23.08 -12.79 2.53
C SER A 19 23.96 -13.20 3.73
N ALA A 20 25.16 -13.76 3.52
CA ALA A 20 26.08 -14.10 4.60
C ALA A 20 26.71 -12.87 5.27
N ARG A 21 26.58 -11.68 4.68
CA ARG A 21 27.03 -10.41 5.28
C ARG A 21 26.02 -9.81 6.28
N LEU A 22 24.77 -10.29 6.25
CA LEU A 22 23.76 -9.91 7.23
C LEU A 22 24.17 -10.40 8.63
N ASP A 23 23.99 -9.55 9.63
CA ASP A 23 24.40 -9.83 11.00
C ASP A 23 23.22 -9.68 11.96
N PRO A 24 22.60 -10.80 12.38
CA PRO A 24 21.52 -10.78 13.36
C PRO A 24 21.87 -10.06 14.67
N ALA A 25 23.14 -10.07 15.10
CA ALA A 25 23.55 -9.38 16.31
C ALA A 25 23.58 -7.85 16.14
N ARG A 26 23.81 -7.33 14.92
CA ARG A 26 23.63 -5.90 14.64
C ARG A 26 22.16 -5.51 14.67
N ILE A 27 21.28 -6.34 14.09
CA ILE A 27 19.83 -6.13 14.12
C ILE A 27 19.35 -6.04 15.57
N GLU A 28 19.68 -7.03 16.40
CA GLU A 28 19.30 -7.03 17.82
C GLU A 28 19.84 -5.80 18.55
N LYS A 29 21.14 -5.48 18.37
CA LYS A 29 21.76 -4.31 18.99
C LYS A 29 21.03 -3.00 18.65
N ASP A 30 20.67 -2.80 17.39
CA ASP A 30 19.99 -1.58 16.96
C ASP A 30 18.58 -1.47 17.54
N ILE A 31 17.82 -2.56 17.57
CA ILE A 31 16.49 -2.61 18.21
C ILE A 31 16.61 -2.27 19.69
N GLU A 32 17.52 -2.93 20.42
CA GLU A 32 17.72 -2.67 21.85
C GLU A 32 18.18 -1.23 22.09
N ARG A 33 19.04 -0.69 21.22
CA ARG A 33 19.51 0.69 21.35
C ARG A 33 18.39 1.69 21.11
N ILE A 34 17.58 1.51 20.06
CA ILE A 34 16.42 2.35 19.77
C ILE A 34 15.42 2.31 20.92
N ALA A 35 15.20 1.12 21.51
CA ALA A 35 14.32 0.93 22.66
C ALA A 35 14.75 1.76 23.88
N THR A 36 16.05 2.05 24.07
CA THR A 36 16.51 2.91 25.18
C THR A 36 16.09 4.37 25.07
N PHE A 37 15.70 4.84 23.89
CA PHE A 37 15.18 6.18 23.70
C PHE A 37 13.67 6.16 23.91
N SER A 38 13.20 6.25 25.14
CA SER A 38 11.77 6.21 25.49
C SER A 38 11.45 7.20 26.61
N GLU A 39 10.23 7.75 26.62
CA GLU A 39 9.72 8.54 27.76
C GLU A 39 9.43 7.67 28.98
N THR A 40 9.15 6.38 28.76
CA THR A 40 8.81 5.39 29.79
C THR A 40 9.95 4.38 29.98
N PRO A 41 10.15 3.88 31.21
CA PRO A 41 11.12 2.82 31.46
C PRO A 41 10.60 1.47 30.89
N PRO A 42 11.48 0.50 30.59
CA PRO A 42 11.12 -0.75 29.90
C PRO A 42 9.99 -1.55 30.57
N GLU A 43 9.86 -1.48 31.90
CA GLU A 43 8.82 -2.18 32.65
C GLU A 43 7.40 -1.64 32.38
N VAL A 44 7.30 -0.43 31.85
CA VAL A 44 6.03 0.24 31.47
C VAL A 44 5.79 0.16 29.96
N GLY A 45 6.79 -0.23 29.17
CA GLY A 45 6.77 -0.20 27.71
C GLY A 45 7.58 0.94 27.13
N TYR A 46 7.57 1.04 25.80
CA TYR A 46 8.36 1.99 25.03
C TYR A 46 7.47 3.05 24.43
N SER A 47 7.56 4.28 24.93
CA SER A 47 6.79 5.43 24.46
C SER A 47 7.71 6.40 23.74
N ARG A 48 7.52 6.52 22.42
CA ARG A 48 8.25 7.47 21.55
C ARG A 48 7.26 8.32 20.75
N PRO A 49 6.57 9.30 21.37
CA PRO A 49 5.70 10.20 20.63
C PRO A 49 6.48 10.97 19.56
N THR A 50 5.91 11.17 18.38
CA THR A 50 6.59 11.87 17.27
C THR A 50 7.02 13.27 17.67
N PHE A 51 8.23 13.66 17.23
CA PHE A 51 8.87 14.94 17.55
C PHE A 51 9.15 15.19 19.06
N SER A 52 8.97 14.18 19.92
CA SER A 52 9.50 14.22 21.28
C SER A 52 11.04 14.13 21.30
N SER A 53 11.65 14.42 22.44
CA SER A 53 13.10 14.26 22.62
C SER A 53 13.56 12.79 22.42
N PRO A 54 12.86 11.77 22.97
CA PRO A 54 13.16 10.37 22.67
C PRO A 54 13.03 9.99 21.19
N TRP A 55 12.00 10.47 20.49
CA TRP A 55 11.86 10.24 19.05
C TRP A 55 13.02 10.85 18.26
N GLY A 56 13.39 12.10 18.58
CA GLY A 56 14.54 12.76 17.95
C GLY A 56 15.85 12.01 18.20
N ALA A 57 16.07 11.52 19.43
CA ALA A 57 17.26 10.74 19.77
C ALA A 57 17.32 9.37 19.06
N ALA A 58 16.19 8.67 18.94
CA ALA A 58 16.08 7.43 18.17
C ALA A 58 16.37 7.65 16.69
N ARG A 59 15.80 8.70 16.10
CA ARG A 59 16.06 9.10 14.71
C ARG A 59 17.53 9.40 14.49
N ASP A 60 18.12 10.23 15.35
CA ASP A 60 19.51 10.66 15.21
C ASP A 60 20.47 9.48 15.37
N TYR A 61 20.16 8.51 16.23
CA TYR A 61 20.89 7.25 16.29
C TYR A 61 20.92 6.53 14.94
N VAL A 62 19.76 6.35 14.28
CA VAL A 62 19.70 5.69 12.97
C VAL A 62 20.46 6.49 11.91
N ILE A 63 20.31 7.82 11.89
CA ILE A 63 21.07 8.71 11.00
C ILE A 63 22.58 8.53 11.18
N ASP A 64 23.06 8.44 12.42
CA ASP A 64 24.47 8.21 12.71
C ASP A 64 24.93 6.82 12.25
N GLN A 65 24.10 5.79 12.41
CA GLN A 65 24.40 4.46 11.88
C GLN A 65 24.50 4.46 10.35
N VAL A 66 23.56 5.10 9.65
CA VAL A 66 23.57 5.26 8.20
C VAL A 66 24.83 6.00 7.73
N ARG A 67 25.18 7.13 8.37
CA ARG A 67 26.40 7.87 8.02
C ARG A 67 27.66 7.05 8.26
N SER A 68 27.69 6.22 9.31
CA SER A 68 28.84 5.37 9.62
C SER A 68 29.11 4.30 8.55
N CYS A 69 28.09 3.89 7.77
CA CYS A 69 28.26 2.98 6.63
C CYS A 69 28.40 3.70 5.29
N GLY A 70 28.66 5.02 5.29
CA GLY A 70 28.95 5.81 4.08
C GLY A 70 27.72 6.22 3.26
N ALA A 71 26.52 6.11 3.83
CA ALA A 71 25.30 6.54 3.16
C ALA A 71 25.01 8.05 3.37
N ALA A 72 24.36 8.65 2.38
CA ALA A 72 23.90 10.03 2.39
C ALA A 72 22.50 10.13 2.98
N VAL A 73 22.24 11.20 3.75
CA VAL A 73 20.97 11.42 4.45
C VAL A 73 20.31 12.71 3.95
N ARG A 74 18.99 12.65 3.74
CA ARG A 74 18.11 13.80 3.47
C ARG A 74 16.91 13.73 4.41
N ILE A 75 16.44 14.88 4.88
CA ILE A 75 15.18 14.98 5.63
C ILE A 75 14.23 15.81 4.79
N ASP A 76 13.06 15.25 4.47
CA ASP A 76 12.08 15.93 3.64
C ASP A 76 11.28 17.00 4.42
N ALA A 77 10.46 17.76 3.70
CA ALA A 77 9.59 18.80 4.25
C ALA A 77 8.46 18.30 5.16
N PHE A 78 8.30 16.98 5.31
CA PHE A 78 7.30 16.32 6.14
C PHE A 78 7.92 15.67 7.39
N GLY A 79 9.25 15.73 7.53
CA GLY A 79 9.99 15.18 8.66
C GLY A 79 10.41 13.72 8.47
N ASN A 80 10.20 13.14 7.29
CA ASN A 80 10.67 11.80 6.97
C ASN A 80 12.18 11.82 6.75
N VAL A 81 12.86 10.75 7.19
CA VAL A 81 14.30 10.56 6.96
C VAL A 81 14.50 9.65 5.78
N HIS A 82 15.33 10.07 4.83
CA HIS A 82 15.74 9.30 3.67
C HIS A 82 17.24 9.06 3.72
N ALA A 83 17.66 7.84 3.42
CA ALA A 83 19.05 7.42 3.49
C ALA A 83 19.42 6.47 2.35
N ARG A 84 20.37 6.84 1.49
CA ARG A 84 20.78 6.03 0.33
C ARG A 84 22.30 5.85 0.28
N PRO A 85 22.85 4.84 -0.43
CA PRO A 85 24.28 4.69 -0.61
C PRO A 85 24.94 5.99 -1.12
N GLY A 86 26.07 6.40 -0.53
CA GLY A 86 26.68 7.69 -0.81
C GLY A 86 27.25 7.84 -2.23
N ASP A 87 27.35 6.73 -2.97
CA ASP A 87 27.77 6.68 -4.38
C ASP A 87 26.59 6.77 -5.37
N ARG A 88 25.34 6.85 -4.90
CA ARG A 88 24.12 6.97 -5.70
C ARG A 88 23.55 8.39 -5.60
N THR A 89 23.07 8.94 -6.73
CA THR A 89 22.47 10.29 -6.74
C THR A 89 21.00 10.26 -6.29
N TRP A 90 20.40 11.43 -6.01
CA TRP A 90 19.00 11.53 -5.54
C TRP A 90 17.95 11.31 -6.64
N GLU A 91 18.39 11.26 -7.88
CA GLU A 91 17.63 11.12 -9.12
C GLU A 91 17.67 9.69 -9.67
N GLU A 92 18.64 8.88 -9.26
CA GLU A 92 18.74 7.48 -9.66
C GLU A 92 17.60 6.65 -9.04
N PRO A 93 16.86 5.85 -9.84
CA PRO A 93 15.86 4.95 -9.31
C PRO A 93 16.45 3.90 -8.37
N LEU A 94 15.90 3.80 -7.17
CA LEU A 94 16.30 2.83 -6.15
C LEU A 94 15.08 2.15 -5.55
N TRP A 95 15.28 1.03 -4.86
CA TRP A 95 14.22 0.47 -4.04
C TRP A 95 14.00 1.31 -2.79
N LEU A 96 12.76 1.43 -2.33
CA LEU A 96 12.44 2.01 -1.04
C LEU A 96 12.28 0.88 -0.01
N CYS A 97 12.85 1.05 1.19
CA CYS A 97 12.64 0.10 2.29
C CYS A 97 12.65 0.85 3.62
N GLY A 98 11.75 0.52 4.53
CA GLY A 98 11.64 1.26 5.77
C GLY A 98 10.29 1.07 6.43
N SER A 99 10.05 1.88 7.47
CA SER A 99 8.81 1.92 8.25
C SER A 99 8.88 3.15 9.17
N HIS A 100 8.39 3.08 10.40
CA HIS A 100 8.38 4.16 11.39
C HIS A 100 9.22 3.86 12.63
N ILE A 101 9.43 4.87 13.47
CA ILE A 101 10.13 4.73 14.77
C ILE A 101 9.34 5.30 15.95
N ASP A 102 8.29 6.08 15.71
CA ASP A 102 7.34 6.44 16.77
C ASP A 102 6.60 5.19 17.26
N SER A 103 6.02 5.29 18.46
CA SER A 103 5.27 4.20 19.06
C SER A 103 4.04 4.72 19.79
N VAL A 104 3.04 3.84 19.95
CA VAL A 104 1.96 4.09 20.91
C VAL A 104 2.46 4.23 22.37
N PRO A 105 1.69 4.90 23.25
CA PRO A 105 1.97 4.89 24.68
C PRO A 105 2.09 3.48 25.22
N SER A 106 3.18 3.20 25.95
CA SER A 106 3.46 1.86 26.50
C SER A 106 3.54 0.74 25.46
N GLY A 107 3.93 1.06 24.22
CA GLY A 107 4.07 0.08 23.15
C GLY A 107 5.26 -0.88 23.30
N GLY A 108 5.42 -1.74 22.31
CA GLY A 108 6.55 -2.65 22.17
C GLY A 108 7.80 -1.98 21.58
N LYS A 109 8.85 -2.78 21.38
CA LYS A 109 10.11 -2.32 20.78
C LYS A 109 10.30 -2.74 19.32
N TYR A 110 9.36 -3.49 18.74
CA TYR A 110 9.49 -4.08 17.41
C TYR A 110 8.60 -3.39 16.38
N ASP A 111 7.44 -2.90 16.80
CA ASP A 111 6.53 -2.13 15.96
C ASP A 111 7.20 -0.93 15.29
N GLY A 112 7.09 -0.83 13.96
CA GLY A 112 7.85 0.05 13.07
C GLY A 112 9.37 -0.17 13.02
N VAL A 113 10.02 -0.22 14.19
CA VAL A 113 11.49 -0.30 14.36
C VAL A 113 12.09 -1.50 13.62
N SER A 114 11.37 -2.62 13.55
CA SER A 114 11.83 -3.81 12.82
C SER A 114 12.05 -3.49 11.33
N GLY A 115 11.15 -2.73 10.70
CA GLY A 115 11.28 -2.30 9.30
C GLY A 115 12.47 -1.37 9.06
N VAL A 116 12.66 -0.41 9.97
CA VAL A 116 13.79 0.54 9.91
C VAL A 116 15.14 -0.17 10.09
N VAL A 117 15.22 -1.11 11.04
CA VAL A 117 16.47 -1.86 11.29
C VAL A 117 16.77 -2.86 10.17
N CYS A 118 15.76 -3.50 9.57
CA CYS A 118 15.92 -4.30 8.36
C CYS A 118 16.55 -3.49 7.22
N ALA A 119 16.00 -2.30 6.93
CA ALA A 119 16.51 -1.41 5.90
C ALA A 119 17.95 -0.95 6.21
N LEU A 120 18.25 -0.63 7.48
CA LEU A 120 19.58 -0.22 7.93
C LEU A 120 20.61 -1.33 7.73
N GLU A 121 20.27 -2.56 8.08
CA GLU A 121 21.16 -3.70 7.93
C GLU A 121 21.42 -4.03 6.44
N LEU A 122 20.38 -3.95 5.61
CA LEU A 122 20.52 -4.08 4.16
C LEU A 122 21.42 -2.99 3.56
N LEU A 123 21.28 -1.75 4.02
CA LEU A 123 22.13 -0.65 3.59
C LEU A 123 23.61 -0.87 3.98
N ARG A 124 23.88 -1.38 5.18
CA ARG A 124 25.25 -1.72 5.63
C ARG A 124 25.92 -2.79 4.78
N VAL A 125 25.14 -3.74 4.25
CA VAL A 125 25.67 -4.78 3.35
C VAL A 125 25.70 -4.34 1.87
N GLY A 126 25.29 -3.11 1.58
CA GLY A 126 25.38 -2.50 0.25
C GLY A 126 24.22 -2.84 -0.69
N ALA A 127 23.03 -3.14 -0.15
CA ALA A 127 21.83 -3.32 -0.96
C ALA A 127 21.44 -1.99 -1.67
N PRO A 128 20.90 -2.05 -2.91
CA PRO A 128 20.54 -0.85 -3.68
C PRO A 128 19.18 -0.30 -3.25
N LEU A 129 19.11 0.21 -2.01
CA LEU A 129 17.89 0.78 -1.44
C LEU A 129 18.09 2.19 -0.90
N GLU A 130 17.00 2.95 -0.87
CA GLU A 130 16.79 4.07 0.03
C GLU A 130 16.03 3.60 1.27
N LEU A 131 16.64 3.80 2.44
CA LEU A 131 16.00 3.65 3.73
C LEU A 131 15.10 4.85 3.96
N VAL A 132 13.85 4.59 4.36
CA VAL A 132 12.91 5.62 4.81
C VAL A 132 12.49 5.41 6.27
N ILE A 133 12.41 6.50 7.03
CA ILE A 133 11.74 6.56 8.32
C ILE A 133 10.58 7.53 8.18
N PHE A 134 9.36 7.02 8.22
CA PHE A 134 8.16 7.86 8.19
C PHE A 134 7.91 8.48 9.56
N ALA A 135 7.40 9.72 9.56
CA ALA A 135 7.02 10.44 10.76
C ALA A 135 5.53 10.28 11.08
N GLU A 136 5.21 10.04 12.36
CA GLU A 136 3.84 9.90 12.88
C GLU A 136 3.04 8.86 12.09
N GLU A 137 3.48 7.61 12.13
CA GLU A 137 2.69 6.49 11.60
C GLU A 137 1.51 6.20 12.54
N GLU A 138 1.79 6.11 13.83
CA GLU A 138 0.86 5.59 14.84
C GLU A 138 -0.33 6.53 15.10
N GLY A 139 -0.16 7.82 14.80
CA GLY A 139 -1.17 8.84 14.99
C GLY A 139 -1.48 9.18 16.44
N THR A 140 -0.66 8.74 17.39
CA THR A 140 -0.90 8.93 18.82
C THR A 140 -0.57 10.34 19.31
N THR A 141 0.27 11.06 18.59
CA THR A 141 0.67 12.42 18.95
C THR A 141 -0.34 13.44 18.44
N PHE A 142 -0.80 13.29 17.20
CA PHE A 142 -1.62 14.29 16.49
C PHE A 142 -3.05 13.83 16.20
N GLY A 143 -3.41 12.59 16.55
CA GLY A 143 -4.75 12.02 16.38
C GLY A 143 -5.08 11.56 14.96
N LEU A 144 -4.11 11.66 14.04
CA LEU A 144 -4.18 11.14 12.67
C LEU A 144 -2.85 10.46 12.36
N GLY A 145 -2.88 9.19 11.97
CA GLY A 145 -1.69 8.41 11.66
C GLY A 145 -1.20 8.58 10.22
N MET A 146 0.00 8.08 9.97
CA MET A 146 0.74 8.12 8.71
C MET A 146 0.93 9.55 8.17
N LEU A 147 1.11 10.58 9.02
CA LEU A 147 1.17 11.97 8.55
C LEU A 147 2.37 12.24 7.63
N GLY A 148 3.52 11.65 7.95
CA GLY A 148 4.74 11.76 7.16
C GLY A 148 4.58 11.20 5.75
N SER A 149 4.09 9.96 5.63
CA SER A 149 3.84 9.33 4.32
C SER A 149 2.68 10.01 3.59
N ARG A 150 1.57 10.36 4.27
CA ARG A 150 0.43 11.07 3.68
C ARG A 150 0.83 12.42 3.11
N GLY A 151 1.66 13.17 3.83
CA GLY A 151 2.17 14.46 3.39
C GLY A 151 3.07 14.28 2.18
N TRP A 152 3.98 13.31 2.26
CA TRP A 152 4.93 13.02 1.19
C TRP A 152 4.27 12.61 -0.13
N VAL A 153 3.18 11.83 -0.10
CA VAL A 153 2.40 11.49 -1.30
C VAL A 153 1.40 12.59 -1.73
N GLY A 154 1.28 13.67 -0.94
CA GLY A 154 0.40 14.81 -1.24
C GLY A 154 -1.08 14.59 -0.89
N SER A 155 -1.40 13.59 -0.06
CA SER A 155 -2.78 13.29 0.37
C SER A 155 -3.27 14.17 1.53
N VAL A 156 -2.35 14.84 2.24
CA VAL A 156 -2.65 15.89 3.22
C VAL A 156 -1.89 17.16 2.85
N THR A 157 -2.55 18.31 3.01
CA THR A 157 -1.97 19.61 2.68
C THR A 157 -1.24 20.23 3.87
N ALA A 158 -0.43 21.27 3.61
CA ALA A 158 0.15 22.07 4.68
C ALA A 158 -0.92 22.67 5.62
N GLU A 159 -2.09 23.01 5.09
CA GLU A 159 -3.22 23.50 5.90
C GLU A 159 -3.81 22.41 6.81
N ASP A 160 -3.87 21.16 6.33
CA ASP A 160 -4.33 20.03 7.16
C ASP A 160 -3.33 19.74 8.28
N LEU A 161 -2.03 19.74 7.96
CA LEU A 161 -0.95 19.58 8.94
C LEU A 161 -0.90 20.76 9.94
N ASP A 162 -1.30 21.95 9.52
CA ASP A 162 -1.47 23.10 10.42
C ASP A 162 -2.79 23.08 11.21
N ARG A 163 -3.68 22.10 11.02
CA ARG A 163 -4.94 21.95 11.80
C ARG A 163 -4.86 20.86 12.86
N VAL A 164 -4.10 19.80 12.62
CA VAL A 164 -3.87 18.76 13.64
C VAL A 164 -3.06 19.35 14.81
N ARG A 165 -3.34 18.93 16.03
CA ARG A 165 -2.70 19.46 17.25
C ARG A 165 -2.30 18.33 18.17
N ASN A 166 -1.12 18.46 18.78
CA ASN A 166 -0.73 17.57 19.87
C ASN A 166 -1.35 17.98 21.20
N CYS A 167 -1.10 17.20 22.26
CA CYS A 167 -1.60 17.47 23.61
C CYS A 167 -1.09 18.78 24.23
N ARG A 168 -0.03 19.38 23.68
CA ARG A 168 0.52 20.68 24.09
C ARG A 168 -0.07 21.85 23.31
N GLY A 169 -0.94 21.59 22.33
CA GLY A 169 -1.55 22.60 21.48
C GLY A 169 -0.68 23.08 20.32
N GLU A 170 0.42 22.39 20.01
CA GLU A 170 1.29 22.68 18.88
C GLU A 170 0.78 21.98 17.61
N SER A 171 0.84 22.64 16.46
CA SER A 171 0.55 22.00 15.17
C SER A 171 1.68 21.05 14.74
N TYR A 172 1.41 20.18 13.74
CA TYR A 172 2.45 19.31 13.17
C TYR A 172 3.61 20.14 12.62
N LEU A 173 3.30 21.27 11.97
CA LEU A 173 4.30 22.19 11.42
C LEU A 173 5.15 22.86 12.52
N GLU A 174 4.54 23.19 13.66
CA GLU A 174 5.23 23.82 14.78
C GLU A 174 6.16 22.83 15.50
N ALA A 175 5.63 21.66 15.88
CA ALA A 175 6.38 20.63 16.58
C ALA A 175 7.49 20.01 15.73
N GLY A 176 7.24 19.83 14.43
CA GLY A 176 8.16 19.21 13.49
C GLY A 176 9.26 20.12 12.94
N ARG A 177 9.21 21.44 13.20
CA ARG A 177 10.14 22.42 12.61
C ARG A 177 11.62 22.10 12.87
N ALA A 178 11.95 21.66 14.09
CA ALA A 178 13.31 21.28 14.46
C ALA A 178 13.77 19.96 13.78
N TYR A 179 12.85 19.26 13.13
CA TYR A 179 13.02 17.94 12.58
C TYR A 179 12.76 17.88 11.07
N GLY A 180 12.81 19.03 10.39
CA GLY A 180 12.75 19.14 8.93
C GLY A 180 11.40 19.55 8.36
N VAL A 181 10.34 19.57 9.16
CA VAL A 181 8.99 19.94 8.69
C VAL A 181 8.97 21.41 8.29
N GLU A 182 8.64 21.66 7.02
CA GLU A 182 8.69 23.02 6.46
C GLU A 182 7.67 23.20 5.32
N ALA A 183 6.59 23.93 5.59
CA ALA A 183 5.49 24.14 4.66
C ALA A 183 5.91 24.69 3.28
N THR A 184 6.92 25.56 3.24
CA THR A 184 7.43 26.17 1.99
C THR A 184 8.10 25.19 1.03
N ARG A 185 8.54 24.02 1.52
CA ARG A 185 9.21 22.98 0.73
C ARG A 185 8.29 21.82 0.35
N MET A 186 7.15 21.67 1.01
CA MET A 186 6.25 20.52 0.84
C MET A 186 5.86 20.27 -0.62
N GLN A 187 5.49 21.33 -1.35
CA GLN A 187 5.06 21.19 -2.74
C GLN A 187 6.18 20.70 -3.68
N SER A 188 7.43 21.10 -3.44
CA SER A 188 8.57 20.69 -4.27
C SER A 188 9.21 19.37 -3.84
N GLU A 189 8.82 18.85 -2.67
CA GLU A 189 9.37 17.62 -2.09
C GLU A 189 8.34 16.49 -1.98
N LEU A 190 7.20 16.62 -2.67
CA LEU A 190 6.29 15.50 -2.93
C LEU A 190 7.04 14.34 -3.60
N ILE A 191 6.56 13.13 -3.36
CA ILE A 191 7.11 11.92 -3.95
C ILE A 191 7.12 12.04 -5.49
N ASP A 192 8.24 11.61 -6.09
CA ASP A 192 8.37 11.37 -7.53
C ASP A 192 8.43 9.85 -7.72
N PRO A 193 7.32 9.19 -8.13
CA PRO A 193 7.27 7.75 -8.24
C PRO A 193 8.29 7.16 -9.21
N SER A 194 8.76 7.93 -10.20
CA SER A 194 9.74 7.46 -11.18
C SER A 194 11.12 7.15 -10.57
N ARG A 195 11.37 7.63 -9.35
CA ARG A 195 12.60 7.39 -8.59
C ARG A 195 12.57 6.11 -7.76
N TYR A 196 11.47 5.36 -7.75
CA TYR A 196 11.33 4.18 -6.91
C TYR A 196 10.95 2.94 -7.72
N LEU A 197 11.77 1.90 -7.60
CA LEU A 197 11.53 0.59 -8.24
C LEU A 197 10.41 -0.18 -7.55
N GLY A 198 10.24 0.06 -6.25
CA GLY A 198 9.21 -0.50 -5.40
C GLY A 198 9.48 -0.20 -3.93
N PHE A 199 8.48 -0.42 -3.06
CA PHE A 199 8.58 -0.26 -1.62
C PHE A 199 8.39 -1.60 -0.91
N LEU A 200 9.33 -1.94 -0.03
CA LEU A 200 9.27 -3.14 0.81
C LEU A 200 9.32 -2.75 2.29
N GLU A 201 8.25 -3.07 3.01
CA GLU A 201 8.12 -2.81 4.45
C GLU A 201 8.15 -4.11 5.24
N VAL A 202 8.97 -4.18 6.30
CA VAL A 202 8.91 -5.28 7.28
C VAL A 202 8.16 -4.80 8.50
N HIS A 203 7.22 -5.61 8.97
CA HIS A 203 6.41 -5.25 10.12
C HIS A 203 6.08 -6.49 10.96
N PRO A 204 5.95 -6.39 12.29
CA PRO A 204 5.32 -7.45 13.07
C PRO A 204 3.90 -7.77 12.54
N GLU A 205 3.50 -9.04 12.57
CA GLU A 205 2.14 -9.47 12.19
C GLU A 205 1.07 -8.79 13.06
N GLN A 206 1.42 -8.51 14.32
CA GLN A 206 0.49 -8.06 15.35
C GLN A 206 -0.69 -9.04 15.53
N GLY A 207 -0.46 -10.30 15.17
CA GLY A 207 -1.43 -11.39 15.12
C GLY A 207 -0.80 -12.71 15.59
N LEU A 208 -1.66 -13.67 15.90
CA LEU A 208 -1.28 -14.95 16.50
C LEU A 208 -0.82 -16.00 15.47
N SER A 209 -1.03 -15.75 14.18
CA SER A 209 -1.06 -16.82 13.17
C SER A 209 0.32 -17.38 12.88
N LEU A 210 1.32 -16.52 12.64
CA LEU A 210 2.67 -16.97 12.28
C LEU A 210 3.37 -17.62 13.46
N TRP A 211 3.26 -17.04 14.65
CA TRP A 211 3.91 -17.56 15.85
C TRP A 211 3.43 -18.96 16.22
N ASN A 212 2.10 -19.18 16.24
CA ASN A 212 1.52 -20.47 16.58
C ASN A 212 1.87 -21.58 15.58
N ARG A 213 2.09 -21.20 14.31
CA ARG A 213 2.44 -22.13 13.23
C ARG A 213 3.94 -22.33 13.07
N GLY A 214 4.76 -21.60 13.82
CA GLY A 214 6.23 -21.66 13.73
C GLY A 214 6.77 -21.15 12.40
N VAL A 215 6.02 -20.26 11.73
CA VAL A 215 6.43 -19.60 10.48
C VAL A 215 7.15 -18.30 10.86
N SER A 216 8.32 -18.04 10.26
CA SER A 216 9.11 -16.85 10.59
C SER A 216 8.62 -15.60 9.87
N ALA A 217 8.19 -15.74 8.62
CA ALA A 217 7.74 -14.63 7.80
C ALA A 217 6.54 -14.96 6.90
N ALA A 218 5.76 -13.95 6.52
CA ALA A 218 4.70 -14.05 5.51
C ALA A 218 4.72 -12.83 4.58
N ALA A 219 4.39 -13.04 3.31
CA ALA A 219 4.12 -11.95 2.38
C ALA A 219 2.73 -11.39 2.65
N VAL A 220 2.64 -10.06 2.78
CA VAL A 220 1.34 -9.40 2.82
C VAL A 220 0.87 -9.16 1.40
N ASN A 221 -0.34 -9.61 1.07
CA ASN A 221 -0.91 -9.42 -0.27
C ASN A 221 -1.95 -8.29 -0.34
N ARG A 222 -2.45 -7.85 0.82
CA ARG A 222 -3.47 -6.80 0.93
C ARG A 222 -3.45 -6.17 2.31
N ILE A 223 -3.77 -4.89 2.38
CA ILE A 223 -4.04 -4.17 3.61
C ILE A 223 -5.55 -3.93 3.72
N ASN A 224 -6.14 -4.26 4.87
CA ASN A 224 -7.56 -4.11 5.12
C ASN A 224 -8.02 -2.65 4.96
N GLY A 225 -9.22 -2.47 4.43
CA GLY A 225 -9.89 -1.19 4.50
C GLY A 225 -10.42 -0.94 5.91
N ARG A 226 -10.60 0.33 6.26
CA ARG A 226 -11.06 0.78 7.57
C ARG A 226 -12.25 1.71 7.44
N ARG A 227 -13.24 1.53 8.31
CA ARG A 227 -14.29 2.51 8.59
C ARG A 227 -14.25 2.82 10.07
N GLN A 228 -14.17 4.09 10.41
CA GLN A 228 -14.28 4.53 11.79
C GLN A 228 -15.56 5.34 11.96
N TYR A 229 -16.27 5.06 13.04
CA TYR A 229 -17.52 5.73 13.37
C TYR A 229 -17.47 6.33 14.77
N ARG A 230 -18.09 7.49 14.90
CA ARG A 230 -18.54 8.05 16.17
C ARG A 230 -20.04 7.83 16.28
N VAL A 231 -20.46 7.13 17.32
CA VAL A 231 -21.87 6.89 17.63
C VAL A 231 -22.26 7.71 18.84
N LEU A 232 -23.28 8.53 18.69
CA LEU A 232 -23.84 9.36 19.75
C LEU A 232 -25.28 8.90 20.02
N LEU A 233 -25.52 8.46 21.27
CA LEU A 233 -26.85 8.14 21.78
C LEU A 233 -27.29 9.22 22.75
N GLU A 234 -28.45 9.81 22.49
CA GLU A 234 -29.05 10.85 23.33
C GLU A 234 -30.43 10.40 23.84
N GLY A 235 -30.58 10.49 25.15
CA GLY A 235 -31.80 10.17 25.87
C GLY A 235 -32.12 11.26 26.87
N GLN A 236 -32.56 10.88 28.07
CA GLN A 236 -32.97 11.83 29.09
C GLN A 236 -32.36 11.50 30.45
N GLY A 237 -31.56 12.43 30.96
CA GLY A 237 -30.98 12.32 32.29
C GLY A 237 -32.01 12.63 33.36
N ASN A 238 -32.06 11.79 34.39
CA ASN A 238 -32.98 11.96 35.50
C ASN A 238 -32.48 11.20 36.75
N HIS A 239 -33.15 11.39 37.89
CA HIS A 239 -32.76 10.78 39.15
C HIS A 239 -33.07 9.28 39.16
N ALA A 240 -32.03 8.45 39.39
CA ALA A 240 -32.13 7.00 39.25
C ALA A 240 -33.11 6.33 40.23
N GLY A 241 -33.41 6.96 41.37
CA GLY A 241 -34.33 6.41 42.38
C GLY A 241 -35.80 6.78 42.20
N SER A 242 -36.11 7.87 41.47
CA SER A 242 -37.48 8.40 41.39
C SER A 242 -38.10 8.25 40.00
N THR A 243 -37.31 8.05 38.95
CA THR A 243 -37.80 7.76 37.60
C THR A 243 -38.09 6.26 37.43
N ARG A 244 -39.32 5.92 37.08
CA ARG A 244 -39.74 4.51 36.91
C ARG A 244 -39.09 3.91 35.66
N MET A 245 -38.91 2.59 35.64
CA MET A 245 -38.20 1.92 34.53
C MET A 245 -38.85 2.14 33.16
N GLN A 246 -40.19 2.24 33.11
CA GLN A 246 -40.95 2.43 31.87
C GLN A 246 -40.84 3.86 31.30
N GLU A 247 -40.36 4.81 32.10
CA GLU A 247 -40.25 6.24 31.75
C GLU A 247 -38.82 6.60 31.30
N ARG A 248 -37.89 5.63 31.29
CA ARG A 248 -36.47 5.92 31.06
C ARG A 248 -36.13 5.92 29.58
N HIS A 249 -35.41 6.96 29.19
CA HIS A 249 -34.65 7.04 27.95
C HIS A 249 -33.15 6.99 28.29
N ASP A 250 -32.71 5.83 28.79
CA ASP A 250 -31.35 5.65 29.32
C ASP A 250 -30.33 5.38 28.19
N ALA A 251 -29.48 6.37 27.91
CA ALA A 251 -28.49 6.28 26.85
C ALA A 251 -27.42 5.21 27.10
N LEU A 252 -27.05 4.94 28.37
CA LEU A 252 -26.04 3.94 28.71
C LEU A 252 -26.60 2.52 28.56
N ALA A 253 -27.85 2.30 28.97
CA ALA A 253 -28.52 1.03 28.69
C ALA A 253 -28.71 0.79 27.17
N GLY A 254 -28.90 1.87 26.39
CA GLY A 254 -28.89 1.82 24.92
C GLY A 254 -27.52 1.44 24.36
N ALA A 255 -26.46 2.09 24.84
CA ALA A 255 -25.08 1.81 24.43
C ALA A 255 -24.67 0.37 24.71
N ALA A 256 -25.03 -0.20 25.87
CA ALA A 256 -24.73 -1.60 26.18
C ALA A 256 -25.31 -2.57 25.12
N ARG A 257 -26.54 -2.33 24.65
CA ARG A 257 -27.14 -3.14 23.57
C ARG A 257 -26.47 -2.90 22.23
N ALA A 258 -26.13 -1.65 21.94
CA ALA A 258 -25.44 -1.29 20.71
C ALA A 258 -24.07 -1.96 20.63
N ILE A 259 -23.31 -2.01 21.72
CA ILE A 259 -21.99 -2.65 21.79
C ILE A 259 -22.10 -4.15 21.53
N THR A 260 -23.05 -4.84 22.17
CA THR A 260 -23.28 -6.27 21.89
C THR A 260 -23.70 -6.51 20.44
N ALA A 261 -24.58 -5.67 19.87
CA ALA A 261 -24.99 -5.79 18.48
C ALA A 261 -23.82 -5.55 17.50
N VAL A 262 -22.89 -4.65 17.83
CA VAL A 262 -21.66 -4.42 17.05
C VAL A 262 -20.76 -5.65 17.06
N GLU A 263 -20.57 -6.29 18.21
CA GLU A 263 -19.80 -7.53 18.34
C GLU A 263 -20.45 -8.69 17.55
N GLU A 264 -21.76 -8.90 17.72
CA GLU A 264 -22.53 -9.91 16.98
C GLU A 264 -22.45 -9.69 15.46
N LEU A 265 -22.59 -8.44 15.01
CA LEU A 265 -22.44 -8.09 13.59
C LEU A 265 -21.02 -8.38 13.09
N GLY A 266 -19.98 -8.05 13.88
CA GLY A 266 -18.60 -8.37 13.56
C GLY A 266 -18.38 -9.88 13.38
N GLN A 267 -18.89 -10.69 14.31
CA GLN A 267 -18.83 -12.16 14.25
C GLN A 267 -19.56 -12.72 13.02
N ASP A 268 -20.72 -12.15 12.69
CA ASP A 268 -21.50 -12.55 11.52
C ASP A 268 -20.78 -12.27 10.20
N LEU A 269 -20.13 -11.11 10.09
CA LEU A 269 -19.36 -10.74 8.91
C LEU A 269 -18.04 -11.53 8.82
N ALA A 270 -17.38 -11.81 9.95
CA ALA A 270 -16.18 -12.65 10.01
C ALA A 270 -16.42 -14.08 9.50
N ARG A 271 -17.63 -14.62 9.70
CA ARG A 271 -18.03 -15.92 9.11
C ARG A 271 -18.15 -15.91 7.59
N ARG A 272 -18.28 -14.74 6.97
CA ARG A 272 -18.43 -14.58 5.51
C ARG A 272 -17.12 -14.23 4.82
N LEU A 273 -16.27 -13.44 5.50
CA LEU A 273 -14.95 -13.08 5.03
C LEU A 273 -13.99 -13.05 6.21
N ASP A 274 -12.97 -13.92 6.15
CA ASP A 274 -11.97 -14.03 7.20
C ASP A 274 -11.22 -12.69 7.40
N TYR A 275 -10.67 -12.48 8.60
CA TYR A 275 -10.04 -11.22 9.02
C TYR A 275 -10.96 -9.97 8.98
N THR A 276 -12.29 -10.16 8.98
CA THR A 276 -13.24 -9.07 9.21
C THR A 276 -13.43 -8.87 10.70
N VAL A 277 -13.24 -7.64 11.19
CA VAL A 277 -13.32 -7.31 12.62
C VAL A 277 -14.10 -6.02 12.85
N MET A 278 -14.88 -5.96 13.92
CA MET A 278 -15.61 -4.76 14.34
C MET A 278 -15.47 -4.58 15.85
N THR A 279 -15.00 -3.41 16.29
CA THR A 279 -14.59 -3.18 17.69
C THR A 279 -15.13 -1.87 18.22
N VAL A 280 -15.67 -1.88 19.44
CA VAL A 280 -15.91 -0.66 20.23
C VAL A 280 -14.72 -0.44 21.16
N GLY A 281 -13.86 0.52 20.81
CA GLY A 281 -12.62 0.77 21.55
C GLY A 281 -12.69 1.89 22.59
N ARG A 282 -13.71 2.74 22.54
CA ARG A 282 -13.85 3.92 23.41
C ARG A 282 -15.32 4.17 23.73
N ILE A 283 -15.62 4.49 24.99
CA ILE A 283 -16.94 4.92 25.46
C ILE A 283 -16.81 6.06 26.47
N ASP A 284 -17.56 7.13 26.24
CA ASP A 284 -17.68 8.30 27.11
C ASP A 284 -19.14 8.47 27.55
N VAL A 285 -19.38 8.45 28.85
CA VAL A 285 -20.72 8.63 29.44
C VAL A 285 -20.84 10.03 30.01
N ALA A 286 -21.81 10.82 29.54
CA ALA A 286 -22.02 12.17 30.07
C ALA A 286 -22.61 12.12 31.48
N THR A 287 -22.10 12.98 32.38
CA THR A 287 -22.39 13.04 33.83
C THR A 287 -21.81 11.87 34.64
N ASN A 288 -21.80 10.65 34.08
CA ASN A 288 -21.20 9.43 34.65
C ASN A 288 -21.35 9.24 36.17
N ALA A 289 -22.55 9.52 36.69
CA ALA A 289 -22.84 9.49 38.13
C ALA A 289 -23.73 8.30 38.48
N ILE A 290 -23.40 7.61 39.58
CA ILE A 290 -24.04 6.36 39.99
C ILE A 290 -25.57 6.46 40.19
N ASN A 291 -26.06 7.65 40.55
CA ASN A 291 -27.47 7.91 40.88
C ASN A 291 -28.21 8.73 39.79
N VAL A 292 -27.66 8.82 38.58
CA VAL A 292 -28.23 9.59 37.47
C VAL A 292 -28.37 8.70 36.23
N ILE A 293 -29.57 8.64 35.66
CA ILE A 293 -29.81 8.01 34.36
C ILE A 293 -28.98 8.74 33.30
N ALA A 294 -28.26 8.02 32.46
CA ALA A 294 -27.37 8.65 31.48
C ALA A 294 -28.19 9.36 30.39
N ARG A 295 -27.96 10.67 30.22
CA ARG A 295 -28.60 11.46 29.15
C ARG A 295 -27.93 11.28 27.79
N ARG A 296 -26.64 10.94 27.78
CA ARG A 296 -25.82 10.93 26.57
C ARG A 296 -24.66 9.95 26.72
N VAL A 297 -24.41 9.18 25.68
CA VAL A 297 -23.22 8.32 25.54
C VAL A 297 -22.64 8.51 24.15
N ASP A 298 -21.32 8.62 24.10
CA ASP A 298 -20.52 8.74 22.87
C ASP A 298 -19.55 7.55 22.83
N PHE A 299 -19.54 6.77 21.76
CA PHE A 299 -18.62 5.65 21.62
C PHE A 299 -18.12 5.48 20.19
N SER A 300 -16.98 4.83 20.03
CA SER A 300 -16.38 4.57 18.72
C SER A 300 -16.75 3.18 18.17
N VAL A 301 -16.75 3.04 16.85
CA VAL A 301 -16.71 1.73 16.18
C VAL A 301 -15.56 1.75 15.17
N ASP A 302 -14.64 0.81 15.27
CA ASP A 302 -13.59 0.53 14.28
C ASP A 302 -13.98 -0.75 13.51
N PHE A 303 -14.19 -0.64 12.21
CA PHE A 303 -14.61 -1.73 11.35
C PHE A 303 -13.59 -1.94 10.22
N ARG A 304 -13.05 -3.16 10.11
CA ARG A 304 -12.03 -3.50 9.11
C ARG A 304 -12.40 -4.75 8.33
N ALA A 305 -12.11 -4.75 7.03
CA ALA A 305 -12.30 -5.90 6.16
C ALA A 305 -11.40 -5.80 4.91
N GLN A 306 -11.14 -6.95 4.29
CA GLN A 306 -10.32 -7.05 3.08
C GLN A 306 -11.02 -6.55 1.81
N GLU A 307 -12.36 -6.46 1.82
CA GLU A 307 -13.15 -6.14 0.64
C GLU A 307 -14.10 -4.96 0.88
N GLU A 308 -14.15 -4.02 -0.07
CA GLU A 308 -15.02 -2.84 0.01
C GLU A 308 -16.50 -3.24 0.14
N ARG A 309 -16.92 -4.33 -0.54
CA ARG A 309 -18.30 -4.83 -0.45
C ARG A 309 -18.72 -5.21 0.98
N ILE A 310 -17.79 -5.75 1.77
CA ILE A 310 -18.05 -6.13 3.17
C ILE A 310 -18.10 -4.87 4.04
N LEU A 311 -17.25 -3.89 3.76
CA LEU A 311 -17.28 -2.59 4.46
C LEU A 311 -18.59 -1.83 4.20
N GLU A 312 -19.09 -1.85 2.97
CA GLU A 312 -20.37 -1.23 2.61
C GLU A 312 -21.57 -1.97 3.21
N GLU A 313 -21.55 -3.31 3.18
CA GLU A 313 -22.60 -4.11 3.81
C GLU A 313 -22.64 -3.90 5.33
N GLY A 314 -21.47 -3.94 5.98
CA GLY A 314 -21.35 -3.72 7.42
C GLY A 314 -21.73 -2.31 7.84
N ASP A 315 -21.40 -1.26 7.06
CA ASP A 315 -21.88 0.11 7.31
C ASP A 315 -23.42 0.17 7.33
N ARG A 316 -24.07 -0.45 6.33
CA ARG A 316 -25.53 -0.50 6.23
C ARG A 316 -26.14 -1.23 7.42
N LEU A 317 -25.63 -2.43 7.74
CA LEU A 317 -26.13 -3.25 8.85
C LEU A 317 -25.91 -2.59 10.21
N LEU A 318 -24.77 -1.94 10.43
CA LEU A 318 -24.47 -1.19 11.65
C LEU A 318 -25.50 -0.07 11.85
N ARG A 319 -25.74 0.74 10.81
CA ARG A 319 -26.72 1.85 10.88
C ARG A 319 -28.14 1.34 11.15
N GLU A 320 -28.51 0.23 10.54
CA GLU A 320 -29.81 -0.42 10.74
C GLU A 320 -29.98 -0.90 12.19
N ALA A 321 -29.02 -1.65 12.72
CA ALA A 321 -29.05 -2.16 14.09
C ALA A 321 -29.10 -1.02 15.13
N LEU A 322 -28.29 0.02 14.94
CA LEU A 322 -28.26 1.17 15.86
C LEU A 322 -29.57 1.97 15.83
N ARG A 323 -30.20 2.12 14.64
CA ARG A 323 -31.51 2.76 14.50
C ARG A 323 -32.59 1.97 15.25
N GLU A 324 -32.66 0.66 15.06
CA GLU A 324 -33.65 -0.20 15.73
C GLU A 324 -33.50 -0.16 17.26
N ILE A 325 -32.27 -0.14 17.77
CA ILE A 325 -32.00 0.04 19.20
C ILE A 325 -32.48 1.40 19.69
N GLY A 326 -32.24 2.46 18.91
CA GLY A 326 -32.71 3.81 19.18
C GLY A 326 -34.23 3.88 19.30
N GLU A 327 -34.93 3.37 18.29
CA GLU A 327 -36.40 3.33 18.25
C GLU A 327 -36.98 2.53 19.43
N ALA A 328 -36.44 1.34 19.70
CA ALA A 328 -36.92 0.48 20.78
C ALA A 328 -36.71 1.08 22.19
N ARG A 329 -35.81 2.05 22.32
CA ARG A 329 -35.44 2.69 23.61
C ARG A 329 -35.86 4.16 23.69
N GLY A 330 -36.45 4.71 22.63
CA GLY A 330 -36.75 6.14 22.53
C GLY A 330 -35.50 7.01 22.67
N LEU A 331 -34.39 6.63 22.03
CA LEU A 331 -33.14 7.38 22.00
C LEU A 331 -32.95 8.00 20.61
N ALA A 332 -32.42 9.23 20.57
CA ALA A 332 -31.88 9.79 19.36
C ALA A 332 -30.50 9.20 19.10
N VAL A 333 -30.25 8.78 17.85
CA VAL A 333 -29.02 8.09 17.44
C VAL A 333 -28.39 8.85 16.28
N THR A 334 -27.13 9.25 16.45
CA THR A 334 -26.30 9.83 15.39
C THR A 334 -25.12 8.92 15.13
N VAL A 335 -24.88 8.59 13.86
CA VAL A 335 -23.74 7.77 13.42
C VAL A 335 -22.96 8.54 12.38
N GLU A 336 -21.85 9.13 12.81
CA GLU A 336 -20.93 9.88 11.98
C GLU A 336 -19.76 8.98 11.58
N ARG A 337 -19.44 8.91 10.29
CA ARG A 337 -18.23 8.22 9.82
C ARG A 337 -17.07 9.21 9.87
N THR A 338 -16.15 9.00 10.80
CA THR A 338 -15.00 9.89 11.02
C THR A 338 -13.83 9.57 10.11
N GLU A 339 -13.72 8.32 9.62
CA GLU A 339 -12.66 7.91 8.71
C GLU A 339 -13.17 6.90 7.66
N LYS A 340 -12.65 7.01 6.43
CA LYS A 340 -12.83 6.03 5.35
C LYS A 340 -11.47 5.74 4.70
N HIS A 341 -11.06 4.47 4.76
CA HIS A 341 -9.94 3.95 3.99
C HIS A 341 -10.36 2.70 3.22
N SER A 342 -10.15 2.67 1.90
CA SER A 342 -10.46 1.48 1.09
C SER A 342 -9.42 0.38 1.33
N PRO A 343 -9.75 -0.91 1.13
CA PRO A 343 -8.73 -1.95 1.13
C PRO A 343 -7.70 -1.71 0.01
N VAL A 344 -6.43 -1.97 0.30
CA VAL A 344 -5.33 -1.70 -0.63
C VAL A 344 -4.69 -3.02 -1.04
N PRO A 345 -4.83 -3.46 -2.31
CA PRO A 345 -4.04 -4.58 -2.81
C PRO A 345 -2.56 -4.19 -2.83
N LEU A 346 -1.69 -5.12 -2.44
CA LEU A 346 -0.25 -4.98 -2.62
C LEU A 346 0.18 -5.59 -3.96
N ASP A 347 1.37 -5.23 -4.42
CA ASP A 347 1.85 -5.57 -5.76
C ASP A 347 2.10 -7.08 -5.90
N GLU A 348 1.30 -7.73 -6.75
CA GLU A 348 1.32 -9.18 -6.93
C GLU A 348 2.66 -9.69 -7.47
N ASP A 349 3.33 -8.89 -8.31
CA ASP A 349 4.64 -9.25 -8.85
C ASP A 349 5.67 -9.24 -7.71
N LEU A 350 5.71 -8.20 -6.86
CA LEU A 350 6.59 -8.18 -5.69
C LEU A 350 6.30 -9.31 -4.69
N VAL A 351 5.03 -9.65 -4.45
CA VAL A 351 4.65 -10.82 -3.64
C VAL A 351 5.19 -12.12 -4.26
N ALA A 352 5.09 -12.28 -5.58
CA ALA A 352 5.65 -13.43 -6.28
C ALA A 352 7.19 -13.49 -6.18
N ARG A 353 7.86 -12.33 -6.22
CA ARG A 353 9.32 -12.25 -6.02
C ARG A 353 9.72 -12.65 -4.60
N LEU A 354 8.95 -12.24 -3.59
CA LEU A 354 9.17 -12.67 -2.20
C LEU A 354 9.06 -14.19 -2.06
N HIS A 355 8.09 -14.83 -2.71
CA HIS A 355 8.00 -16.30 -2.76
C HIS A 355 9.21 -16.96 -3.43
N GLY A 356 9.69 -16.37 -4.52
CA GLY A 356 10.93 -16.83 -5.19
C GLY A 356 12.15 -16.74 -4.27
N ALA A 357 12.32 -15.58 -3.61
CA ALA A 357 13.38 -15.34 -2.64
C ALA A 357 13.30 -16.31 -1.45
N ALA A 358 12.08 -16.60 -0.97
CA ALA A 358 11.86 -17.55 0.10
C ALA A 358 12.24 -18.99 -0.28
N GLY A 359 11.83 -19.43 -1.48
CA GLY A 359 12.24 -20.73 -2.01
C GLY A 359 13.76 -20.87 -2.13
N ALA A 360 14.45 -19.81 -2.59
CA ALA A 360 15.91 -19.79 -2.69
C ALA A 360 16.61 -19.77 -1.32
N ALA A 361 16.00 -19.15 -0.32
CA ALA A 361 16.51 -19.08 1.05
C ALA A 361 16.13 -20.30 1.92
N GLY A 362 15.25 -21.19 1.43
CA GLY A 362 14.70 -22.29 2.22
C GLY A 362 13.78 -21.81 3.35
N ILE A 363 13.15 -20.64 3.19
CA ILE A 363 12.21 -20.05 4.14
C ILE A 363 10.79 -20.40 3.67
N THR A 364 9.95 -20.89 4.59
CA THR A 364 8.51 -21.04 4.32
C THR A 364 7.89 -19.65 4.33
N LEU A 365 7.26 -19.27 3.23
CA LEU A 365 6.55 -18.00 3.09
C LEU A 365 5.10 -18.26 2.69
N GLU A 366 4.19 -17.66 3.43
CA GLU A 366 2.76 -17.72 3.16
C GLU A 366 2.23 -16.34 2.80
N GLU A 367 0.99 -16.28 2.33
CA GLU A 367 0.31 -15.02 2.07
C GLU A 367 -0.74 -14.74 3.14
N VAL A 368 -0.72 -13.53 3.69
CA VAL A 368 -1.68 -13.06 4.70
C VAL A 368 -2.16 -11.65 4.36
N PRO A 369 -3.38 -11.26 4.76
CA PRO A 369 -3.78 -9.86 4.78
C PRO A 369 -3.19 -9.15 6.00
N SER A 370 -2.94 -7.85 5.92
CA SER A 370 -2.75 -7.01 7.10
C SER A 370 -4.09 -6.51 7.62
N GLY A 371 -4.33 -6.70 8.92
CA GLY A 371 -5.45 -6.11 9.65
C GLY A 371 -5.22 -4.65 10.04
N ALA A 372 -3.96 -4.20 10.06
CA ALA A 372 -3.56 -2.84 10.39
C ALA A 372 -3.32 -2.01 9.12
N LEU A 373 -3.51 -0.69 9.22
CA LEU A 373 -2.98 0.23 8.22
C LEU A 373 -1.50 0.42 8.52
N HIS A 374 -0.72 0.71 7.49
CA HIS A 374 0.72 1.00 7.58
C HIS A 374 1.04 2.07 6.54
N ASP A 375 2.22 2.67 6.60
CA ASP A 375 2.69 3.59 5.57
C ASP A 375 2.68 2.95 4.16
N ALA A 376 2.88 1.62 4.05
CA ALA A 376 2.68 0.88 2.81
C ALA A 376 1.31 1.10 2.15
N ALA A 377 0.23 1.26 2.93
CA ALA A 377 -1.10 1.53 2.39
C ALA A 377 -1.19 2.90 1.70
N ILE A 378 -0.41 3.88 2.18
CA ILE A 378 -0.36 5.24 1.67
C ILE A 378 0.54 5.32 0.43
N VAL A 379 1.63 4.55 0.40
CA VAL A 379 2.60 4.55 -0.70
C VAL A 379 2.17 3.67 -1.88
N ALA A 380 1.48 2.56 -1.63
CA ALA A 380 1.08 1.57 -2.65
C ALA A 380 0.32 2.12 -3.88
N PRO A 381 -0.53 3.16 -3.78
CA PRO A 381 -1.17 3.76 -4.96
C PRO A 381 -0.19 4.44 -5.92
N HIS A 382 1.02 4.76 -5.47
CA HIS A 382 2.01 5.55 -6.22
C HIS A 382 3.21 4.71 -6.67
N VAL A 383 3.67 3.79 -5.83
CA VAL A 383 4.86 2.96 -6.04
C VAL A 383 4.47 1.49 -5.81
N PRO A 384 4.91 0.52 -6.63
CA PRO A 384 4.67 -0.90 -6.35
C PRO A 384 5.17 -1.27 -4.96
N THR A 385 4.29 -1.81 -4.13
CA THR A 385 4.56 -2.03 -2.70
C THR A 385 4.22 -3.45 -2.30
N ALA A 386 5.07 -4.07 -1.48
CA ALA A 386 4.74 -5.29 -0.76
C ALA A 386 5.25 -5.20 0.68
N MET A 387 4.67 -5.99 1.58
CA MET A 387 5.17 -6.09 2.95
C MET A 387 5.56 -7.52 3.31
N VAL A 388 6.46 -7.65 4.28
CA VAL A 388 6.82 -8.92 4.90
C VAL A 388 6.48 -8.83 6.38
N PHE A 389 5.53 -9.66 6.82
CA PHE A 389 5.23 -9.84 8.22
C PHE A 389 6.22 -10.77 8.90
N ILE A 390 6.59 -10.45 10.14
CA ILE A 390 7.35 -11.32 11.04
C ILE A 390 6.48 -11.77 12.21
N ALA A 391 6.77 -12.96 12.76
CA ALA A 391 5.95 -13.55 13.81
C ALA A 391 5.98 -12.75 15.14
N SER A 392 4.79 -12.45 15.66
CA SER A 392 4.58 -11.80 16.97
C SER A 392 4.22 -12.84 18.05
N ARG A 393 4.97 -12.90 19.14
CA ARG A 393 4.71 -13.83 20.26
C ARG A 393 3.32 -13.58 20.84
N GLU A 394 2.52 -14.64 20.84
CA GLU A 394 1.13 -14.60 21.33
C GLU A 394 0.28 -13.52 20.65
N GLY A 395 0.69 -13.04 19.46
CA GLY A 395 0.04 -11.94 18.74
C GLY A 395 -0.07 -10.64 19.53
N ILE A 396 0.74 -10.48 20.57
CA ILE A 396 0.75 -9.27 21.40
C ILE A 396 1.43 -8.15 20.61
N SER A 397 0.76 -7.01 20.53
CA SER A 397 1.22 -5.75 19.93
C SER A 397 0.66 -4.58 20.72
N HIS A 398 1.25 -3.39 20.57
CA HIS A 398 0.86 -2.16 21.29
C HIS A 398 0.88 -2.36 22.82
N ASP A 399 1.75 -3.26 23.28
CA ASP A 399 1.87 -3.68 24.66
C ASP A 399 3.35 -3.94 24.99
N PRO A 400 3.82 -3.70 26.23
CA PRO A 400 5.22 -3.89 26.61
C PRO A 400 5.73 -5.32 26.40
N ALA A 401 4.84 -6.32 26.38
CA ALA A 401 5.18 -7.73 26.20
C ALA A 401 5.38 -8.16 24.73
N GLU A 402 5.13 -7.24 23.77
CA GLU A 402 5.38 -7.44 22.34
C GLU A 402 6.78 -8.01 22.10
N TYR A 403 6.85 -9.06 21.28
CA TYR A 403 8.09 -9.75 21.01
C TYR A 403 8.11 -10.43 19.64
N SER A 404 9.14 -10.13 18.85
CA SER A 404 9.50 -10.87 17.64
C SER A 404 10.89 -11.47 17.80
N ARG A 405 11.15 -12.65 17.21
CA ARG A 405 12.50 -13.24 17.29
C ARG A 405 13.43 -12.48 16.35
N VAL A 406 14.66 -12.23 16.79
CA VAL A 406 15.71 -11.64 15.93
C VAL A 406 15.92 -12.48 14.66
N LYS A 407 15.79 -13.82 14.77
CA LYS A 407 15.83 -14.72 13.61
C LYS A 407 14.73 -14.40 12.58
N ASP A 408 13.51 -14.11 13.03
CA ASP A 408 12.38 -13.86 12.14
C ASP A 408 12.58 -12.53 11.38
N ILE A 409 13.17 -11.53 12.06
CA ILE A 409 13.62 -10.26 11.45
C ILE A 409 14.74 -10.49 10.43
N ALA A 410 15.73 -11.31 10.77
CA ALA A 410 16.83 -11.65 9.86
C ALA A 410 16.38 -12.45 8.62
N ASP A 411 15.40 -13.36 8.79
CA ASP A 411 14.76 -14.08 7.69
C ASP A 411 14.06 -13.07 6.76
N ALA A 412 13.24 -12.16 7.29
CA ALA A 412 12.60 -11.10 6.49
C ALA A 412 13.62 -10.18 5.78
N THR A 413 14.71 -9.82 6.47
CA THR A 413 15.82 -9.04 5.90
C THR A 413 16.46 -9.78 4.73
N THR A 414 16.65 -11.11 4.84
CA THR A 414 17.16 -11.96 3.77
C THR A 414 16.22 -11.98 2.57
N LEU A 415 14.91 -12.11 2.80
CA LEU A 415 13.91 -12.11 1.72
C LEU A 415 13.93 -10.81 0.93
N ILE A 416 13.89 -9.67 1.63
CA ILE A 416 13.97 -8.35 1.00
C ILE A 416 15.27 -8.22 0.24
N GLY A 417 16.42 -8.47 0.87
CA GLY A 417 17.72 -8.31 0.23
C GLY A 417 17.87 -9.11 -1.07
N ARG A 418 17.31 -10.32 -1.13
CA ARG A 418 17.25 -11.12 -2.37
C ARG A 418 16.39 -10.46 -3.45
N VAL A 419 15.19 -9.98 -3.11
CA VAL A 419 14.32 -9.25 -4.05
C VAL A 419 15.03 -8.00 -4.60
N LEU A 420 15.68 -7.23 -3.72
CA LEU A 420 16.43 -6.03 -4.09
C LEU A 420 17.59 -6.31 -5.05
N ALA A 421 18.26 -7.46 -4.88
CA ALA A 421 19.36 -7.92 -5.72
C ALA A 421 18.93 -8.43 -7.09
N GLY A 422 17.63 -8.51 -7.35
CA GLY A 422 17.09 -9.14 -8.55
C GLY A 422 17.12 -10.68 -8.49
N GLU A 423 17.36 -11.28 -7.32
CA GLU A 423 17.08 -12.70 -7.12
C GLU A 423 15.57 -12.88 -7.01
N GLY A 424 14.99 -13.59 -7.98
CA GLY A 424 13.56 -13.49 -8.28
C GLY A 424 13.21 -12.36 -9.26
N GLY A 425 14.14 -11.97 -10.15
CA GLY A 425 14.01 -10.88 -11.12
C GLY A 425 12.88 -11.05 -12.16
N ALA A 426 12.82 -10.12 -13.12
CA ALA A 426 11.85 -10.16 -14.24
C ALA A 426 11.86 -11.57 -14.85
N LEU A 427 10.68 -12.20 -14.86
CA LEU A 427 10.54 -13.61 -15.13
C LEU A 427 11.26 -13.92 -16.44
N THR A 428 12.30 -14.74 -16.40
CA THR A 428 12.98 -15.10 -17.65
C THR A 428 12.00 -15.91 -18.49
N LEU A 429 12.12 -15.83 -19.80
CA LEU A 429 11.29 -16.64 -20.70
C LEU A 429 11.47 -18.14 -20.42
N ARG A 430 12.64 -18.53 -19.94
CA ARG A 430 12.94 -19.89 -19.46
C ARG A 430 12.08 -20.27 -18.25
N GLU A 431 12.00 -19.39 -17.24
CA GLU A 431 11.16 -19.59 -16.07
C GLU A 431 9.68 -19.61 -16.44
N LEU A 432 9.24 -18.67 -17.29
CA LEU A 432 7.88 -18.61 -17.87
C LEU A 432 7.44 -19.93 -18.51
N ASN A 433 8.35 -20.53 -19.29
CA ASN A 433 8.14 -21.81 -19.94
C ASN A 433 8.09 -23.02 -18.99
N SER A 434 8.56 -22.85 -17.75
CA SER A 434 8.61 -23.91 -16.73
C SER A 434 7.51 -23.83 -15.67
N LEU A 435 6.74 -22.73 -15.64
CA LEU A 435 5.65 -22.53 -14.68
C LEU A 435 4.59 -23.65 -14.76
N ASP A 436 3.71 -23.70 -13.76
CA ASP A 436 2.40 -24.36 -13.81
C ASP A 436 1.30 -23.40 -14.33
N ARG A 437 0.13 -23.97 -14.69
CA ARG A 437 -0.91 -23.25 -15.44
C ARG A 437 -1.46 -22.06 -14.67
N ASN A 438 -1.67 -22.24 -13.37
CA ASN A 438 -2.25 -21.22 -12.51
C ASN A 438 -1.28 -20.05 -12.36
N ARG A 439 0.01 -20.34 -12.12
CA ARG A 439 1.04 -19.31 -12.00
C ARG A 439 1.24 -18.54 -13.31
N PHE A 440 1.24 -19.20 -14.45
CA PHE A 440 1.40 -18.54 -15.74
C PHE A 440 0.24 -17.62 -16.10
N VAL A 441 -0.99 -18.09 -15.91
CA VAL A 441 -2.18 -17.27 -16.20
C VAL A 441 -2.20 -16.03 -15.30
N ARG A 442 -1.82 -16.18 -14.02
CA ARG A 442 -1.70 -15.06 -13.10
C ARG A 442 -0.65 -14.04 -13.56
N ILE A 443 0.57 -14.51 -13.87
CA ILE A 443 1.69 -13.63 -14.24
C ILE A 443 1.46 -12.96 -15.61
N CYS A 444 0.98 -13.73 -16.58
CA CYS A 444 0.78 -13.25 -17.96
C CYS A 444 -0.58 -12.55 -18.15
N GLY A 445 -1.51 -12.70 -17.21
CA GLY A 445 -2.88 -12.17 -17.31
C GLY A 445 -2.94 -10.65 -17.49
N GLY A 446 -1.96 -9.93 -16.95
CA GLY A 446 -1.84 -8.47 -17.09
C GLY A 446 -1.41 -7.98 -18.48
N PHE A 447 -0.95 -8.86 -19.39
CA PHE A 447 -0.58 -8.47 -20.75
C PHE A 447 -1.79 -7.95 -21.55
N TYR A 448 -2.97 -8.48 -21.27
CA TYR A 448 -4.22 -8.09 -21.91
C TYR A 448 -5.23 -7.72 -20.83
N GLU A 449 -5.63 -6.46 -20.80
CA GLU A 449 -6.49 -5.86 -19.79
C GLU A 449 -7.68 -6.78 -19.41
N ASN A 450 -7.71 -7.21 -18.15
CA ASN A 450 -8.75 -8.09 -17.57
C ASN A 450 -9.18 -9.29 -18.46
N SER A 451 -8.27 -9.83 -19.28
CA SER A 451 -8.58 -10.82 -20.32
C SER A 451 -7.71 -12.09 -20.20
N PRO A 452 -7.79 -12.84 -19.09
CA PRO A 452 -6.93 -14.01 -18.83
C PRO A 452 -7.15 -15.16 -19.82
N TRP A 453 -8.32 -15.23 -20.47
CA TRP A 453 -8.66 -16.28 -21.45
C TRP A 453 -7.66 -16.39 -22.61
N ILE A 454 -6.95 -15.30 -22.94
CA ILE A 454 -5.93 -15.28 -23.98
C ILE A 454 -4.75 -16.13 -23.54
N VAL A 455 -4.19 -15.83 -22.36
CA VAL A 455 -3.02 -16.53 -21.83
C VAL A 455 -3.36 -17.95 -21.37
N GLU A 456 -4.59 -18.20 -20.93
CA GLU A 456 -5.10 -19.55 -20.64
C GLU A 456 -5.05 -20.49 -21.84
N LYS A 457 -5.34 -19.98 -23.05
CA LYS A 457 -5.30 -20.74 -24.31
C LYS A 457 -3.87 -20.87 -24.85
N VAL A 458 -3.03 -19.86 -24.63
CA VAL A 458 -1.63 -19.85 -25.06
C VAL A 458 -0.76 -20.78 -24.22
N TRP A 459 -1.17 -21.09 -22.99
CA TRP A 459 -0.47 -21.96 -22.06
C TRP A 459 0.12 -23.26 -22.65
N GLU A 460 -0.69 -23.97 -23.43
CA GLU A 460 -0.33 -25.28 -24.01
C GLU A 460 0.67 -25.17 -25.17
N GLN A 461 0.92 -23.95 -25.68
CA GLN A 461 1.82 -23.70 -26.82
C GLN A 461 3.28 -23.47 -26.40
N ARG A 462 3.57 -23.53 -25.09
CA ARG A 462 4.94 -23.46 -24.55
C ARG A 462 5.77 -24.68 -25.01
N PRO A 463 7.10 -24.54 -25.12
CA PRO A 463 7.90 -23.39 -24.74
C PRO A 463 7.97 -22.30 -25.82
N PHE A 464 7.95 -21.03 -25.40
CA PHE A 464 8.20 -19.88 -26.27
C PHE A 464 9.70 -19.57 -26.35
N PRO A 465 10.28 -19.46 -27.55
CA PRO A 465 11.71 -19.18 -27.70
C PRO A 465 12.09 -17.70 -27.52
N THR A 466 11.16 -16.76 -27.76
CA THR A 466 11.35 -15.31 -27.58
C THR A 466 10.07 -14.66 -27.03
N VAL A 467 10.15 -13.44 -26.50
CA VAL A 467 8.99 -12.65 -26.09
C VAL A 467 8.07 -12.39 -27.28
N GLU A 468 8.62 -12.17 -28.47
CA GLU A 468 7.80 -12.00 -29.69
C GLU A 468 7.10 -13.31 -30.08
N ALA A 469 7.65 -14.48 -29.73
CA ALA A 469 6.96 -15.75 -29.98
C ALA A 469 5.74 -15.91 -29.06
N LEU A 470 5.87 -15.54 -27.78
CA LEU A 470 4.75 -15.46 -26.85
C LEU A 470 3.70 -14.46 -27.34
N HIS A 471 4.14 -13.27 -27.75
CA HIS A 471 3.26 -12.22 -28.29
C HIS A 471 2.50 -12.67 -29.54
N ARG A 472 3.19 -13.34 -30.49
CA ARG A 472 2.55 -13.90 -31.68
C ARG A 472 1.51 -14.98 -31.34
N ALA A 473 1.79 -15.81 -30.35
CA ALA A 473 0.85 -16.84 -29.89
C ALA A 473 -0.42 -16.19 -29.30
N CYS A 474 -0.26 -15.18 -28.44
CA CYS A 474 -1.38 -14.40 -27.91
C CYS A 474 -2.16 -13.67 -29.00
N SER A 475 -1.47 -13.01 -29.93
CA SER A 475 -2.10 -12.31 -31.07
C SER A 475 -2.92 -13.28 -31.94
N THR A 476 -2.41 -14.49 -32.19
CA THR A 476 -3.13 -15.54 -32.92
C THR A 476 -4.42 -15.96 -32.21
N VAL A 477 -4.38 -16.08 -30.89
CA VAL A 477 -5.56 -16.41 -30.07
C VAL A 477 -6.61 -15.30 -30.13
N VAL A 478 -6.18 -14.03 -30.11
CA VAL A 478 -7.08 -12.86 -30.22
C VAL A 478 -7.69 -12.79 -31.62
N GLU A 479 -6.89 -12.95 -32.67
CA GLU A 479 -7.35 -12.90 -34.06
C GLU A 479 -8.32 -14.05 -34.42
N GLY A 480 -8.12 -15.23 -33.82
CA GLY A 480 -8.98 -16.40 -33.99
C GLY A 480 -10.22 -16.43 -33.10
N ALA A 481 -10.37 -15.49 -32.16
CA ALA A 481 -11.55 -15.41 -31.30
C ALA A 481 -12.78 -14.88 -32.07
N ASP A 482 -13.98 -15.20 -31.58
CA ASP A 482 -15.19 -14.61 -32.12
C ASP A 482 -15.27 -13.09 -31.82
N GLU A 483 -16.15 -12.41 -32.56
CA GLU A 483 -16.28 -10.95 -32.45
C GLU A 483 -16.72 -10.51 -31.05
N GLU A 484 -17.50 -11.33 -30.34
CA GLU A 484 -17.96 -11.02 -28.99
C GLU A 484 -16.79 -10.96 -28.00
N ALA A 485 -15.90 -11.96 -28.04
CA ALA A 485 -14.69 -12.00 -27.23
C ALA A 485 -13.70 -10.88 -27.60
N GLN A 486 -13.56 -10.57 -28.90
CA GLN A 486 -12.73 -9.46 -29.37
C GLN A 486 -13.24 -8.11 -28.87
N VAL A 487 -14.55 -7.86 -28.96
CA VAL A 487 -15.17 -6.62 -28.47
C VAL A 487 -15.11 -6.55 -26.94
N ALA A 488 -15.26 -7.67 -26.23
CA ALA A 488 -15.10 -7.73 -24.77
C ALA A 488 -13.67 -7.33 -24.34
N LEU A 489 -12.64 -7.82 -25.04
CA LEU A 489 -11.25 -7.41 -24.82
C LEU A 489 -11.06 -5.90 -25.03
N ILE A 490 -11.64 -5.32 -26.09
CA ILE A 490 -11.56 -3.87 -26.33
C ILE A 490 -12.26 -3.11 -25.20
N ARG A 491 -13.43 -3.57 -24.75
CA ARG A 491 -14.18 -2.95 -23.64
C ARG A 491 -13.49 -3.03 -22.29
N ALA A 492 -12.61 -4.01 -22.09
CA ALA A 492 -11.82 -4.11 -20.87
C ALA A 492 -10.83 -2.94 -20.72
N HIS A 493 -10.43 -2.29 -21.83
CA HIS A 493 -9.51 -1.16 -21.79
C HIS A 493 -10.22 0.12 -21.36
N PRO A 494 -9.61 0.92 -20.45
CA PRO A 494 -10.22 2.15 -19.99
C PRO A 494 -10.18 3.25 -21.05
N ASP A 495 -11.04 4.25 -20.89
CA ASP A 495 -10.95 5.49 -21.66
C ASP A 495 -9.65 6.24 -21.38
N LEU A 496 -9.13 6.87 -22.42
CA LEU A 496 -8.11 7.91 -22.30
C LEU A 496 -8.71 9.15 -21.64
N VAL A 497 -8.09 9.66 -20.57
CA VAL A 497 -8.57 10.84 -19.82
C VAL A 497 -10.04 10.65 -19.34
N GLY A 498 -10.39 9.41 -18.98
CA GLY A 498 -11.73 9.02 -18.56
C GLY A 498 -12.07 9.36 -17.11
N ARG A 499 -13.31 9.10 -16.69
CA ARG A 499 -13.72 9.21 -15.28
C ARG A 499 -12.84 8.34 -14.37
N LEU A 500 -12.57 7.10 -14.76
CA LEU A 500 -11.68 6.17 -14.04
C LEU A 500 -10.25 6.71 -13.90
N ALA A 501 -9.74 7.44 -14.91
CA ALA A 501 -8.43 8.09 -14.83
C ALA A 501 -8.38 9.18 -13.75
N ARG A 502 -9.46 9.96 -13.61
CA ARG A 502 -9.55 11.05 -12.61
C ARG A 502 -9.88 10.57 -11.21
N GLU A 503 -10.57 9.43 -11.10
CA GLU A 503 -10.96 8.83 -9.81
C GLU A 503 -9.92 7.81 -9.30
N GLY A 504 -8.79 7.66 -9.98
CA GLY A 504 -7.73 6.72 -9.60
C GLY A 504 -8.10 5.24 -9.75
N GLY A 505 -9.11 4.93 -10.57
CA GLY A 505 -9.62 3.57 -10.81
C GLY A 505 -9.03 2.87 -12.03
N LEU A 506 -7.97 3.40 -12.63
CA LEU A 506 -7.23 2.73 -13.72
C LEU A 506 -6.35 1.62 -13.18
N THR A 507 -6.11 0.59 -13.99
CA THR A 507 -4.99 -0.34 -13.74
C THR A 507 -3.66 0.40 -13.82
N ARG A 508 -2.67 -0.11 -13.09
CA ARG A 508 -1.33 0.50 -12.99
C ARG A 508 -0.70 0.67 -14.38
N GLU A 509 -0.82 -0.34 -15.23
CA GLU A 509 -0.32 -0.33 -16.61
C GLU A 509 -0.97 0.80 -17.39
N SER A 510 -2.30 0.92 -17.30
CA SER A 510 -3.06 1.98 -17.97
C SER A 510 -2.69 3.38 -17.47
N THR A 511 -2.43 3.54 -16.16
CA THR A 511 -1.98 4.82 -15.58
C THR A 511 -0.61 5.23 -16.11
N ALA A 512 0.37 4.32 -16.07
CA ALA A 512 1.72 4.59 -16.58
C ALA A 512 1.75 4.83 -18.09
N GLU A 513 0.94 4.08 -18.85
CA GLU A 513 0.80 4.24 -20.29
C GLU A 513 0.22 5.61 -20.67
N GLN A 514 -0.82 6.06 -19.96
CA GLN A 514 -1.41 7.38 -20.21
C GLN A 514 -0.47 8.53 -19.82
N ALA A 515 0.26 8.40 -18.71
CA ALA A 515 1.28 9.38 -18.31
C ALA A 515 2.41 9.52 -19.34
N ALA A 516 2.85 8.41 -19.94
CA ALA A 516 3.90 8.42 -20.98
C ALA A 516 3.51 9.25 -22.23
N ALA A 517 2.22 9.40 -22.50
CA ALA A 517 1.69 10.22 -23.59
C ALA A 517 1.39 11.69 -23.18
N GLY A 518 1.61 12.06 -21.91
CA GLY A 518 1.27 13.36 -21.34
C GLY A 518 -0.23 13.57 -21.15
N LEU A 519 -0.98 12.48 -20.91
CA LEU A 519 -2.44 12.53 -20.67
C LEU A 519 -2.81 12.71 -19.19
N ASP A 520 -1.83 12.57 -18.29
CA ASP A 520 -1.89 12.93 -16.88
C ASP A 520 -1.88 14.45 -16.66
N VAL A 521 -1.31 15.20 -17.60
CA VAL A 521 -1.26 16.67 -17.60
C VAL A 521 -2.07 17.26 -18.76
N VAL A 522 -3.38 17.37 -18.56
CA VAL A 522 -4.32 17.96 -19.53
C VAL A 522 -5.03 19.19 -18.98
N SER A 523 -5.19 20.22 -19.81
CA SER A 523 -6.03 21.37 -19.49
C SER A 523 -7.50 20.97 -19.45
N GLU A 524 -8.34 21.75 -18.76
CA GLU A 524 -9.78 21.47 -18.73
C GLU A 524 -10.41 21.46 -20.13
N ALA A 525 -9.92 22.29 -21.05
CA ALA A 525 -10.41 22.34 -22.42
C ALA A 525 -10.08 21.03 -23.17
N GLU A 526 -8.88 20.49 -22.96
CA GLU A 526 -8.47 19.19 -23.52
C GLU A 526 -9.25 18.04 -22.90
N ALA A 527 -9.43 18.04 -21.57
CA ALA A 527 -10.22 17.02 -20.88
C ALA A 527 -11.67 16.98 -21.40
N ARG A 528 -12.31 18.15 -21.57
CA ARG A 528 -13.65 18.24 -22.19
C ARG A 528 -13.66 17.72 -23.64
N ASN A 529 -12.59 17.95 -24.40
CA ASN A 529 -12.49 17.44 -25.77
C ASN A 529 -12.34 15.91 -25.81
N PHE A 530 -11.50 15.33 -24.94
CA PHE A 530 -11.38 13.88 -24.78
C PHE A 530 -12.71 13.25 -24.35
N GLU A 531 -13.42 13.83 -23.38
CA GLU A 531 -14.73 13.34 -22.96
C GLU A 531 -15.75 13.33 -24.11
N ARG A 532 -15.77 14.39 -24.92
CA ARG A 532 -16.64 14.47 -26.11
C ARG A 532 -16.27 13.39 -27.13
N LEU A 533 -14.99 13.25 -27.46
CA LEU A 533 -14.50 12.29 -28.44
C LEU A 533 -14.70 10.83 -27.99
N ASN A 534 -14.44 10.52 -26.72
CA ASN A 534 -14.70 9.20 -26.14
C ASN A 534 -16.20 8.85 -26.18
N ARG A 535 -17.08 9.83 -25.96
CA ARG A 535 -18.53 9.64 -26.07
C ARG A 535 -18.95 9.36 -27.52
N GLU A 536 -18.52 10.19 -28.47
CA GLU A 536 -18.81 10.01 -29.90
C GLU A 536 -18.31 8.65 -30.41
N TYR A 537 -17.14 8.22 -29.94
CA TYR A 537 -16.55 6.96 -30.33
C TYR A 537 -17.33 5.76 -29.77
N ARG A 538 -17.75 5.81 -28.50
CA ARG A 538 -18.63 4.78 -27.92
C ARG A 538 -19.99 4.73 -28.58
N ASP A 539 -20.61 5.88 -28.85
CA ASP A 539 -21.92 5.94 -29.50
C ASP A 539 -21.88 5.30 -30.90
N ARG A 540 -20.74 5.41 -31.59
CA ARG A 540 -20.56 4.82 -32.93
C ARG A 540 -20.20 3.33 -32.92
N PHE A 541 -19.30 2.92 -32.03
CA PHE A 541 -18.68 1.59 -32.12
C PHE A 541 -19.05 0.65 -30.97
N GLU A 542 -19.66 1.17 -29.89
CA GLU A 542 -20.07 0.47 -28.67
C GLU A 542 -18.91 -0.08 -27.82
N PHE A 543 -17.70 0.45 -28.03
CA PHE A 543 -16.49 0.12 -27.29
C PHE A 543 -15.58 1.36 -27.20
N PRO A 544 -14.62 1.42 -26.23
CA PRO A 544 -13.77 2.58 -26.01
C PRO A 544 -12.72 2.74 -27.12
N PHE A 545 -12.21 3.98 -27.27
CA PHE A 545 -11.09 4.27 -28.16
C PHE A 545 -9.79 3.74 -27.56
N VAL A 546 -9.13 2.81 -28.24
CA VAL A 546 -7.86 2.22 -27.79
C VAL A 546 -6.73 2.55 -28.77
N ILE A 547 -5.65 3.13 -28.26
CA ILE A 547 -4.40 3.41 -28.98
C ILE A 547 -3.23 3.18 -28.02
N CYS A 548 -2.10 2.71 -28.52
CA CYS A 548 -0.90 2.50 -27.71
C CYS A 548 -0.31 3.85 -27.30
N ALA A 549 -0.64 4.32 -26.09
CA ALA A 549 -0.24 5.63 -25.60
C ALA A 549 1.29 5.80 -25.56
N ARG A 550 2.05 4.77 -25.17
CA ARG A 550 3.53 4.80 -25.16
C ARG A 550 4.19 5.02 -26.52
N GLU A 551 3.51 4.70 -27.61
CA GLU A 551 4.00 4.97 -28.98
C GLU A 551 3.52 6.32 -29.54
N ASN A 552 2.71 7.07 -28.79
CA ASN A 552 2.02 8.24 -29.28
C ASN A 552 2.16 9.43 -28.33
N ARG A 553 2.07 10.64 -28.89
CA ARG A 553 1.89 11.85 -28.09
C ARG A 553 0.41 12.25 -28.09
N LYS A 554 -0.02 12.99 -27.06
CA LYS A 554 -1.38 13.54 -26.93
C LYS A 554 -1.93 14.13 -28.24
N GLU A 555 -1.13 14.86 -29.00
CA GLU A 555 -1.55 15.48 -30.26
C GLU A 555 -1.88 14.44 -31.35
N ALA A 556 -1.07 13.38 -31.44
CA ALA A 556 -1.29 12.29 -32.38
C ALA A 556 -2.54 11.47 -32.01
N ILE A 557 -2.77 11.26 -30.71
CA ILE A 557 -3.97 10.61 -30.19
C ILE A 557 -5.22 11.40 -30.58
N LEU A 558 -5.22 12.72 -30.34
CA LEU A 558 -6.34 13.61 -30.69
C LEU A 558 -6.60 13.63 -32.20
N ALA A 559 -5.54 13.60 -33.03
CA ALA A 559 -5.65 13.55 -34.48
C ALA A 559 -6.21 12.21 -35.00
N ALA A 560 -5.98 11.11 -34.28
CA ALA A 560 -6.44 9.78 -34.65
C ALA A 560 -7.96 9.58 -34.48
N PHE A 561 -8.60 10.30 -33.55
CA PHE A 561 -10.05 10.18 -33.31
C PHE A 561 -10.89 10.48 -34.57
N PRO A 562 -10.78 11.66 -35.23
CA PRO A 562 -11.58 11.96 -36.43
C PRO A 562 -11.32 11.02 -37.61
N GLU A 563 -10.11 10.48 -37.73
CA GLU A 563 -9.78 9.51 -38.77
C GLU A 563 -10.48 8.17 -38.51
N ARG A 564 -10.35 7.64 -37.30
CA ARG A 564 -10.92 6.34 -36.89
C ARG A 564 -12.44 6.38 -36.81
N LEU A 565 -13.02 7.51 -36.42
CA LEU A 565 -14.45 7.76 -36.49
C LEU A 565 -15.02 7.71 -37.92
N ARG A 566 -14.22 7.63 -38.99
CA ARG A 566 -14.75 7.42 -40.36
C ARG A 566 -14.78 5.95 -40.78
N LYS A 567 -14.10 5.07 -40.06
CA LYS A 567 -14.00 3.64 -40.39
C LYS A 567 -15.31 2.89 -40.15
N SER A 568 -15.48 1.75 -40.82
CA SER A 568 -16.53 0.79 -40.48
C SER A 568 -16.22 0.12 -39.14
N ARG A 569 -17.24 -0.38 -38.44
CA ARG A 569 -17.07 -1.06 -37.15
C ARG A 569 -16.09 -2.24 -37.24
N ARG A 570 -16.13 -3.00 -38.34
CA ARG A 570 -15.21 -4.12 -38.59
C ARG A 570 -13.75 -3.69 -38.74
N GLU A 571 -13.51 -2.64 -39.53
CA GLU A 571 -12.15 -2.08 -39.68
C GLU A 571 -11.63 -1.50 -38.37
N GLU A 572 -12.54 -0.97 -37.55
CA GLU A 572 -12.20 -0.35 -36.29
C GLU A 572 -11.87 -1.38 -35.20
N ILE A 573 -12.62 -2.48 -35.10
CA ILE A 573 -12.25 -3.63 -34.26
C ILE A 573 -10.84 -4.09 -34.61
N GLY A 574 -10.55 -4.32 -35.89
CA GLY A 574 -9.20 -4.72 -36.31
C GLY A 574 -8.11 -3.68 -35.98
N THR A 575 -8.44 -2.39 -36.00
CA THR A 575 -7.51 -1.32 -35.60
C THR A 575 -7.26 -1.35 -34.09
N ALA A 576 -8.32 -1.44 -33.28
CA ALA A 576 -8.21 -1.50 -31.83
C ALA A 576 -7.41 -2.73 -31.36
N LEU A 577 -7.66 -3.91 -31.94
CA LEU A 577 -6.91 -5.13 -31.61
C LEU A 577 -5.42 -5.03 -31.93
N ARG A 578 -5.03 -4.35 -33.02
CA ARG A 578 -3.61 -4.10 -33.32
C ARG A 578 -2.95 -3.17 -32.30
N GLU A 579 -3.66 -2.14 -31.86
CA GLU A 579 -3.18 -1.24 -30.81
C GLU A 579 -3.05 -1.96 -29.46
N ILE A 580 -4.02 -2.81 -29.11
CA ILE A 580 -3.95 -3.70 -27.93
C ILE A 580 -2.76 -4.66 -28.05
N GLY A 581 -2.49 -5.20 -29.24
CA GLY A 581 -1.31 -6.02 -29.50
C GLY A 581 0.00 -5.29 -29.19
N LYS A 582 0.14 -4.03 -29.59
CA LYS A 582 1.32 -3.22 -29.26
C LYS A 582 1.47 -2.96 -27.76
N ILE A 583 0.35 -2.61 -27.10
CA ILE A 583 0.29 -2.42 -25.65
C ILE A 583 0.77 -3.70 -24.95
N ALA A 584 0.21 -4.86 -25.33
CA ALA A 584 0.57 -6.15 -24.77
C ALA A 584 2.06 -6.48 -24.95
N LEU A 585 2.64 -6.20 -26.13
CA LEU A 585 4.06 -6.43 -26.39
C LEU A 585 4.96 -5.59 -25.47
N LEU A 586 4.63 -4.31 -25.30
CA LEU A 586 5.37 -3.43 -24.41
C LEU A 586 5.28 -3.92 -22.95
N ARG A 587 4.08 -4.30 -22.49
CA ARG A 587 3.88 -4.91 -21.16
C ARG A 587 4.66 -6.21 -21.00
N MET A 588 4.76 -7.04 -22.04
CA MET A 588 5.58 -8.26 -22.02
C MET A 588 7.06 -7.95 -21.87
N HIS A 589 7.59 -6.95 -22.60
CA HIS A 589 8.99 -6.54 -22.46
C HIS A 589 9.32 -5.92 -21.10
N ASP A 590 8.36 -5.25 -20.47
CA ASP A 590 8.55 -4.71 -19.11
C ASP A 590 8.63 -5.83 -18.06
N ARG A 591 7.99 -6.99 -18.30
CA ARG A 591 7.83 -8.07 -17.31
C ARG A 591 8.66 -9.32 -17.56
N VAL A 592 9.07 -9.59 -18.81
CA VAL A 592 9.73 -10.84 -19.23
C VAL A 592 11.08 -10.54 -19.90
N THR A 593 12.12 -11.25 -19.48
CA THR A 593 13.46 -11.12 -20.06
C THR A 593 13.87 -12.37 -20.84
N GLU A 594 14.57 -12.20 -21.97
CA GLU A 594 14.95 -13.31 -22.85
C GLU A 594 16.25 -14.02 -22.41
N SER A 595 17.05 -13.40 -21.55
CA SER A 595 18.38 -13.88 -21.14
C SER A 595 18.38 -14.32 -19.67
N GLY A 596 18.78 -15.57 -19.39
CA GLY A 596 19.31 -15.90 -18.06
C GLY A 596 20.67 -15.22 -17.85
N PRO A 597 21.20 -15.11 -16.62
CA PRO A 597 22.51 -14.55 -16.38
C PRO A 597 23.54 -15.30 -17.24
N THR A 598 24.27 -14.54 -18.06
CA THR A 598 25.32 -15.06 -18.94
C THR A 598 26.43 -15.65 -18.10
N GLY A 599 26.32 -16.95 -17.80
CA GLY A 599 27.44 -17.76 -17.33
C GLY A 599 28.56 -17.69 -18.36
N GLY A 600 29.67 -17.06 -17.99
CA GLY A 600 30.90 -17.10 -18.76
C GLY A 600 31.32 -18.55 -18.99
N THR A 601 31.46 -18.94 -20.25
CA THR A 601 32.22 -20.12 -20.66
C THR A 601 33.73 -19.85 -20.51
N PRO A 602 34.53 -20.91 -20.27
CA PRO A 602 35.77 -20.89 -19.48
C PRO A 602 36.96 -20.18 -20.10
#